data_AF-A0AAJ1I2H6-F1
#
_entry.id   AF-A0AAJ1I2H6-F1
#
_cell.length_a   1.000
_cell.length_b   1.000
_cell.length_c   1.000
_cell.angle_alpha   90.00
_cell.angle_beta   90.00
_cell.angle_gamma   90.00
#
_symmetry.space_group_name_H-M   'P 1'
#
loop_
_entity.id
_entity.type
_entity.pdbx_description
1 polymer ?
#
loop_
_entity_poly.entity_id
_entity_poly.type
_entity_poly.pdbx_seq_one_letter_code
_entity_poly.pdbx_strand_id
1 'polypeptide(L)'
;MIILDTNVLSEALRPDPDRRAMEWLASQPRSSLLTTAITRGELLYGVLLLPQGQRKHGLLAAVQAILDIDMAGRVLEFDNGAADTYAQIAAA
;
A
#
# COMPACT_ATOMS: atom_id res chain seq x y z
N MET A 1 -6.96 14.49 0.41
CA MET A 1 -6.25 13.45 1.17
C MET A 1 -6.91 12.13 0.83
N ILE A 2 -6.17 11.17 0.28
CA ILE A 2 -6.68 9.86 -0.15
C ILE A 2 -5.78 8.80 0.47
N ILE A 3 -6.37 7.84 1.18
CA ILE A 3 -5.65 6.69 1.74
C ILE A 3 -5.80 5.54 0.75
N LEU A 4 -4.68 5.11 0.19
CA LEU A 4 -4.57 3.99 -0.73
C LEU A 4 -4.56 2.69 0.05
N ASP A 5 -5.48 1.82 -0.32
CA ASP A 5 -5.57 0.45 0.16
C ASP A 5 -4.61 -0.48 -0.60
N THR A 6 -4.41 -1.67 -0.06
CA THR A 6 -3.51 -2.71 -0.57
C THR A 6 -3.87 -3.12 -2.00
N ASN A 7 -5.15 -3.17 -2.34
CA ASN A 7 -5.59 -3.53 -3.70
C ASN A 7 -5.07 -2.53 -4.76
N VAL A 8 -5.12 -1.23 -4.50
CA VAL A 8 -4.67 -0.19 -5.44
C VAL A 8 -3.15 -0.22 -5.58
N LEU A 9 -2.43 -0.35 -4.46
CA LEU A 9 -0.96 -0.43 -4.48
C LEU A 9 -0.45 -1.73 -5.10
N SER A 10 -1.13 -2.86 -4.85
CA SER A 10 -0.79 -4.13 -5.47
C SER A 10 -1.15 -4.18 -6.96
N GLU A 11 -2.21 -3.50 -7.39
CA GLU A 11 -2.55 -3.35 -8.81
C GLU A 11 -1.42 -2.65 -9.57
N ALA A 12 -0.85 -1.57 -9.02
CA ALA A 12 0.29 -0.87 -9.62
C ALA A 12 1.56 -1.73 -9.78
N LEU A 13 1.66 -2.85 -9.05
CA LEU A 13 2.76 -3.81 -9.12
C LEU A 13 2.52 -4.96 -10.10
N ARG A 14 1.32 -5.07 -10.69
CA ARG A 14 1.00 -6.15 -11.62
C ARG A 14 1.68 -5.90 -12.98
N PRO A 15 2.08 -6.97 -13.69
CA PRO A 15 2.64 -6.84 -15.04
C PRO A 15 1.67 -6.20 -16.05
N ASP A 16 0.38 -6.41 -15.86
CA ASP A 16 -0.71 -5.85 -16.67
C ASP A 16 -1.76 -5.25 -15.72
N PRO A 17 -1.57 -3.99 -15.28
CA PRO A 17 -2.45 -3.33 -14.33
C PRO A 17 -3.71 -2.79 -15.00
N ASP A 18 -4.80 -2.69 -14.25
CA ASP A 18 -6.03 -2.04 -14.73
C ASP A 18 -5.76 -0.58 -15.12
N ARG A 19 -5.97 -0.28 -16.42
CA ARG A 19 -5.71 1.04 -16.99
C ARG A 19 -6.48 2.16 -16.28
N ARG A 20 -7.73 1.92 -15.88
CA ARG A 20 -8.55 2.96 -15.24
C ARG A 20 -8.03 3.27 -13.85
N ALA A 21 -7.60 2.26 -13.10
CA ALA A 21 -6.96 2.44 -11.80
C ALA A 21 -5.66 3.26 -11.93
N MET A 22 -4.83 2.97 -12.94
CA MET A 22 -3.58 3.70 -13.16
C MET A 22 -3.81 5.15 -13.61
N GLU A 23 -4.79 5.39 -14.49
CA GLU A 23 -5.18 6.74 -14.90
C GLU A 23 -5.72 7.56 -13.72
N TRP A 24 -6.54 6.95 -12.88
CA TRP A 24 -7.03 7.60 -11.68
C TRP A 24 -5.89 7.93 -10.71
N LEU A 25 -4.98 6.99 -10.44
CA LEU A 25 -3.78 7.21 -9.62
C LEU A 25 -2.93 8.37 -10.16
N ALA A 26 -2.68 8.39 -11.46
CA ALA A 26 -1.88 9.43 -12.13
C ALA A 26 -2.54 10.81 -12.10
N SER A 27 -3.88 10.88 -12.01
CA SER A 27 -4.63 12.14 -11.91
C SER A 27 -4.60 12.76 -10.51
N GLN A 28 -4.18 12.03 -9.48
CA GLN A 28 -4.13 12.56 -8.11
C GLN A 28 -2.80 13.30 -7.84
N PRO A 29 -2.81 14.44 -7.13
CA PRO A 29 -1.59 15.06 -6.65
C PRO A 29 -0.85 14.09 -5.73
N ARG A 30 0.43 13.81 -6.02
CA ARG A 30 1.22 12.84 -5.24
C ARG A 30 1.21 13.14 -3.76
N SER A 31 1.35 14.41 -3.34
CA SER A 31 1.33 14.82 -1.93
C SER A 31 0.00 14.54 -1.20
N SER A 32 -1.08 14.28 -1.95
CA SER A 32 -2.41 13.99 -1.39
C SER A 32 -2.68 12.50 -1.17
N LEU A 33 -1.80 11.63 -1.69
CA LEU A 33 -1.89 10.18 -1.56
C LEU A 33 -1.12 9.72 -0.32
N LEU A 34 -1.72 8.84 0.47
CA LEU A 34 -1.13 8.22 1.65
C LEU A 34 -1.46 6.74 1.66
N THR A 35 -0.84 5.99 2.55
CA THR A 35 -1.25 4.63 2.88
C THR A 35 -1.12 4.40 4.39
N THR A 36 -1.37 3.20 4.89
CA THR A 36 -1.28 2.88 6.31
C THR A 36 -0.16 1.87 6.59
N ALA A 37 0.29 1.82 7.84
CA ALA A 37 1.20 0.79 8.33
C ALA A 37 0.59 -0.62 8.19
N ILE A 38 -0.74 -0.73 8.21
CA ILE A 38 -1.46 -1.99 7.95
C ILE A 38 -1.25 -2.43 6.50
N THR A 39 -1.54 -1.55 5.54
CA THR A 39 -1.31 -1.80 4.11
C THR A 39 0.17 -2.11 3.81
N ARG A 40 1.11 -1.41 4.47
CA ARG A 40 2.55 -1.76 4.41
C ARG A 40 2.80 -3.21 4.84
N GLY A 41 2.21 -3.63 5.95
CA GLY A 41 2.29 -4.99 6.46
C GLY A 41 1.73 -6.01 5.48
N GLU A 42 0.56 -5.75 4.90
CA GLU A 42 -0.11 -6.64 3.94
C GLU A 42 0.72 -6.83 2.66
N LEU A 43 1.28 -5.75 2.10
CA LEU A 43 2.15 -5.82 0.92
C LEU A 43 3.39 -6.68 1.20
N LEU A 44 4.10 -6.41 2.31
CA LEU A 44 5.29 -7.17 2.69
C LEU A 44 4.97 -8.63 2.97
N TYR A 45 3.86 -8.90 3.67
CA TYR A 45 3.38 -10.25 3.94
C TYR A 45 3.15 -11.03 2.63
N GLY A 46 2.42 -10.44 1.67
CA GLY A 46 2.16 -11.04 0.37
C GLY A 46 3.45 -11.42 -0.39
N VAL A 47 4.47 -10.55 -0.35
CA VAL A 47 5.78 -10.84 -0.94
C VAL A 47 6.51 -11.96 -0.18
N LEU A 48 6.48 -11.93 1.15
CA LEU A 48 7.22 -12.88 1.99
C LEU A 48 6.68 -14.31 1.89
N LEU A 49 5.39 -14.49 1.55
CA LEU A 49 4.79 -15.80 1.25
C LEU A 49 5.33 -16.46 -0.02
N LEU A 50 5.93 -15.70 -0.95
CA LEU A 50 6.47 -16.28 -2.18
C LEU A 50 7.67 -17.20 -1.87
N PRO A 51 7.85 -18.29 -2.65
CA PRO A 51 9.06 -19.09 -2.61
C PRO A 51 10.30 -18.25 -2.90
N GLN A 52 11.44 -18.65 -2.34
CA GLN A 52 12.71 -17.99 -2.64
C GLN A 52 13.02 -18.07 -4.14
N GLY A 53 13.47 -16.96 -4.72
CA GLY A 53 13.77 -16.89 -6.15
C GLY A 53 13.67 -15.48 -6.73
N GLN A 54 13.91 -15.35 -8.03
CA GLN A 54 13.98 -14.05 -8.71
C GLN A 54 12.68 -13.26 -8.61
N ARG A 55 11.53 -13.95 -8.69
CA ARG A 55 10.21 -13.31 -8.55
C ARG A 55 10.04 -12.63 -7.20
N LYS A 56 10.42 -13.30 -6.11
CA LYS A 56 10.33 -12.74 -4.74
C LYS A 56 11.23 -11.53 -4.60
N HIS A 57 12.50 -11.63 -5.03
CA HIS A 57 13.44 -10.51 -4.95
C HIS A 57 12.99 -9.30 -5.75
N GLY A 58 12.53 -9.50 -6.99
CA GLY A 58 12.02 -8.41 -7.83
C GLY A 58 10.80 -7.72 -7.23
N LEU A 59 9.83 -8.49 -6.75
CA LEU A 59 8.63 -7.93 -6.14
C LEU A 59 8.93 -7.24 -4.80
N LEU A 60 9.84 -7.78 -4.00
CA LEU A 60 10.27 -7.15 -2.75
C LEU A 60 10.92 -5.79 -3.01
N ALA A 61 11.82 -5.71 -4.00
CA ALA A 61 12.45 -4.45 -4.38
C ALA A 61 11.42 -3.42 -4.86
N ALA A 62 10.42 -3.85 -5.65
CA ALA A 62 9.36 -2.97 -6.11
C ALA A 62 8.46 -2.46 -4.96
N VAL A 63 8.08 -3.35 -4.04
CA VAL A 63 7.31 -2.96 -2.84
C VAL A 63 8.09 -2.00 -1.96
N GLN A 64 9.39 -2.26 -1.75
CA GLN A 64 10.26 -1.34 -0.99
C GLN A 64 10.38 0.02 -1.66
N ALA A 65 10.51 0.08 -3.00
CA ALA A 65 10.52 1.35 -3.71
C ALA A 65 9.21 2.15 -3.51
N ILE A 66 8.05 1.49 -3.59
CA ILE A 66 6.77 2.15 -3.32
C ILE A 66 6.71 2.70 -1.89
N LEU A 67 7.13 1.91 -0.91
CA LEU A 67 6.98 2.28 0.51
C LEU A 67 8.00 3.33 0.94
N ASP A 68 9.26 3.14 0.58
CA ASP A 68 10.39 3.91 1.14
C ASP A 68 10.75 5.12 0.27
N ILE A 69 10.30 5.17 -0.99
CA ILE A 69 10.53 6.28 -1.91
C ILE A 69 9.22 6.97 -2.23
N ASP A 70 8.27 6.27 -2.85
CA ASP A 70 7.03 6.90 -3.29
C ASP A 70 6.20 7.35 -2.09
N MET A 71 6.05 6.53 -1.05
CA MET A 71 5.25 6.84 0.15
C MET A 71 6.08 7.35 1.33
N ALA A 72 7.32 7.79 1.10
CA ALA A 72 8.17 8.33 2.15
C ALA A 72 7.47 9.46 2.92
N GLY A 73 7.36 9.30 4.24
CA GLY A 73 6.66 10.25 5.13
C GLY A 73 5.13 10.29 4.97
N ARG A 74 4.54 9.34 4.23
CA ARG A 74 3.11 9.27 3.90
C ARG A 74 2.47 7.91 4.23
N VAL A 75 3.15 7.15 5.09
CA VAL A 75 2.61 5.93 5.71
C VAL A 75 2.08 6.30 7.08
N LEU A 76 0.76 6.24 7.27
CA LEU A 76 0.08 6.56 8.51
C LEU A 76 0.23 5.41 9.51
N GLU A 77 0.60 5.73 10.74
CA GLU A 77 0.68 4.76 11.84
C GLU A 77 -0.72 4.32 12.30
N PHE A 78 -0.80 3.13 12.89
CA PHE A 78 -1.98 2.70 13.64
C PHE A 78 -1.72 2.97 15.12
N ASP A 79 -2.11 4.16 15.57
CA ASP A 79 -1.91 4.63 16.94
C ASP A 79 -3.14 4.37 17.83
N ASN A 80 -3.11 4.86 19.08
CA ASN A 80 -4.23 4.72 20.01
C ASN A 80 -5.52 5.37 19.48
N GLY A 81 -5.42 6.50 18.78
CA GLY A 81 -6.60 7.18 18.22
C GLY A 81 -7.24 6.38 17.08
N ALA A 82 -6.41 5.78 16.23
CA ALA A 82 -6.86 4.84 15.20
C ALA A 82 -7.49 3.59 15.84
N ALA A 83 -6.90 3.07 16.91
CA ALA A 83 -7.41 1.90 17.63
C ALA A 83 -8.79 2.14 18.28
N ASP A 84 -8.97 3.28 18.94
CA ASP A 84 -10.25 3.67 19.55
C ASP A 84 -11.34 3.85 18.49
N THR A 85 -11.01 4.50 17.37
CA THR A 85 -11.94 4.69 16.24
C THR A 85 -12.30 3.35 15.60
N TYR A 86 -11.32 2.48 15.39
CA TYR A 86 -11.52 1.12 14.90
C TYR A 86 -12.51 0.35 15.78
N ALA A 87 -12.34 0.40 17.10
CA ALA A 87 -13.22 -0.29 18.04
C ALA A 87 -14.69 0.15 17.90
N GLN A 88 -14.93 1.45 17.70
CA GLN A 88 -16.27 1.99 17.47
C GLN A 88 -16.87 1.50 16.15
N ILE A 89 -16.08 1.49 15.07
CA ILE A 89 -16.54 1.01 13.75
C ILE A 89 -16.85 -0.49 13.79
N ALA A 90 -16.01 -1.29 14.45
CA ALA A 90 -16.15 -2.73 14.49
C ALA A 90 -17.34 -3.22 15.37
N ALA A 91 -17.80 -2.40 16.30
CA ALA A 91 -18.92 -2.71 17.19
C ALA A 91 -20.28 -2.22 16.66
N ALA A 92 -20.31 -1.44 15.58
CA ALA A 92 -21.51 -0.90 14.95
C ALA A 92 -22.20 -1.94 14.04
#